data_AF-A0A356THP3-F1
#
_entry.id   AF-A0A356THP3-F1
#
_cell.length_a   1.000
_cell.length_b   1.000
_cell.length_c   1.000
_cell.angle_alpha   90.00
_cell.angle_beta   90.00
_cell.angle_gamma   90.00
#
_symmetry.space_group_name_H-M   'P 1'
#
loop_
_entity.id
_entity.type
_entity.pdbx_description
1 polymer ?
#
loop_
_entity_poly.entity_id
_entity_poly.type
_entity_poly.pdbx_seq_one_letter_code
_entity_poly.pdbx_strand_id
1 'polypeptide(L)'
;MSVPERPRLAPEVLARLHLADGEAKVILQDPRRGVVLEIEPASWMVLRQADGTRDLDALCLAASRSGLYRGEADLRALLEGLTEAGVLVDGIEQPQPPAPVAAPTRNEARPLEPLPGYRFACDGNGSCCRTYGSVAFTRLEAMQARLTSAEMPLPLPADEAFTPLSGGDMEAWSLAVAQVEGRCLYLEDDGLCGLHRRDGARAKPFPCRLYPAMLVDDGEAVRVSALPECGCVFASAAAPSAEAEPLIDPAARTLGELGPQATVVHVPDPVPLSAMRTAPIAALRRFSDDLVRALAPGQDTVRDAVAVAWGLADHIEAHGLDGATVETAA
;
A
#
# COMPACT_ATOMS: atom_id res chain seq x y z
N MET A 1 -6.88 -26.70 -16.07
CA MET A 1 -5.84 -25.90 -16.79
C MET A 1 -4.52 -26.64 -16.65
N SER A 2 -3.62 -26.59 -17.63
CA SER A 2 -2.29 -27.20 -17.50
C SER A 2 -1.37 -26.33 -16.66
N VAL A 3 -0.52 -26.95 -15.84
CA VAL A 3 0.54 -26.23 -15.11
C VAL A 3 1.39 -25.44 -16.10
N PRO A 4 1.72 -24.17 -15.84
CA PRO A 4 2.59 -23.38 -16.70
C PRO A 4 3.97 -24.03 -16.88
N GLU A 5 4.58 -23.89 -18.05
CA GLU A 5 5.89 -24.49 -18.34
C GLU A 5 6.96 -23.92 -17.39
N ARG A 6 6.92 -22.61 -17.17
CA ARG A 6 7.79 -21.87 -16.26
C ARG A 6 6.93 -21.09 -15.28
N PRO A 7 6.45 -21.71 -14.19
CA PRO A 7 5.47 -21.08 -13.33
C PRO A 7 6.03 -19.85 -12.62
N ARG A 8 5.17 -18.85 -12.43
CA ARG A 8 5.33 -17.74 -11.49
C ARG A 8 3.99 -17.28 -10.96
N LEU A 9 4.00 -16.56 -9.84
CA LEU A 9 2.79 -15.90 -9.34
C LEU A 9 2.27 -14.87 -10.34
N ALA A 10 0.96 -14.79 -10.50
CA ALA A 10 0.33 -13.76 -11.31
C ALA A 10 0.61 -12.35 -10.72
N PRO A 11 0.73 -11.29 -11.55
CA PRO A 11 1.03 -9.93 -11.09
C PRO A 11 0.13 -9.40 -9.97
N GLU A 12 -1.15 -9.75 -10.02
CA GLU A 12 -2.18 -9.35 -9.05
C GLU A 12 -2.14 -10.12 -7.73
N VAL A 13 -1.40 -11.23 -7.66
CA VAL A 13 -1.36 -12.08 -6.47
C VAL A 13 -0.45 -11.46 -5.41
N LEU A 14 -0.96 -11.35 -4.19
CA LEU A 14 -0.25 -10.85 -3.03
C LEU A 14 0.14 -12.01 -2.14
N ALA A 15 1.43 -12.20 -1.88
CA ALA A 15 1.92 -13.18 -0.91
C ALA A 15 2.18 -12.47 0.43
N ARG A 16 1.59 -12.94 1.53
CA ARG A 16 1.76 -12.36 2.87
C ARG A 16 2.15 -13.41 3.88
N LEU A 17 3.27 -13.20 4.56
CA LEU A 17 3.67 -14.06 5.69
C LEU A 17 2.96 -13.58 6.96
N HIS A 18 2.19 -14.47 7.57
CA HIS A 18 1.50 -14.26 8.83
C HIS A 18 2.02 -15.22 9.88
N LEU A 19 2.20 -14.70 11.08
CA LEU A 19 2.47 -15.46 12.28
C LEU A 19 1.35 -15.18 13.27
N ALA A 20 0.65 -16.23 13.68
CA ALA A 20 -0.42 -16.14 14.65
C ALA A 20 -0.41 -17.41 15.50
N ASP A 21 -0.58 -17.24 16.81
CA ASP A 21 -0.63 -18.35 17.78
C ASP A 21 0.60 -19.28 17.70
N GLY A 22 1.76 -18.72 17.34
CA GLY A 22 3.02 -19.45 17.17
C GLY A 22 3.15 -20.23 15.85
N GLU A 23 2.14 -20.18 14.97
CA GLU A 23 2.16 -20.80 13.65
C GLU A 23 2.46 -19.78 12.56
N ALA A 24 3.33 -20.15 11.61
CA ALA A 24 3.61 -19.35 10.43
C ALA A 24 2.86 -19.89 9.21
N LYS A 25 2.20 -19.01 8.47
CA LYS A 25 1.50 -19.30 7.21
C LYS A 25 1.77 -18.23 6.18
N VAL A 26 1.85 -18.62 4.91
CA VAL A 26 1.86 -17.67 3.79
C VAL A 26 0.48 -17.67 3.16
N ILE A 27 -0.16 -16.51 3.13
CA ILE A 27 -1.46 -16.32 2.51
C ILE A 27 -1.22 -15.75 1.11
N LEU A 28 -1.67 -16.47 0.08
CA LEU A 28 -1.76 -15.93 -1.27
C LEU A 28 -3.16 -15.36 -1.48
N GLN A 29 -3.22 -14.12 -1.96
CA GLN A 29 -4.49 -13.42 -2.18
C GLN A 29 -4.54 -12.85 -3.59
N ASP A 30 -5.62 -13.12 -4.31
CA ASP A 30 -6.00 -12.34 -5.48
C ASP A 30 -7.28 -11.56 -5.14
N PRO A 31 -7.17 -10.27 -4.77
CA PRO A 31 -8.33 -9.48 -4.36
C PRO A 31 -9.30 -9.21 -5.50
N ARG A 32 -8.88 -9.33 -6.78
CA ARG A 32 -9.75 -9.12 -7.94
C ARG A 32 -10.69 -10.30 -8.16
N ARG A 33 -10.19 -11.51 -7.89
CA ARG A 33 -10.95 -12.76 -8.04
C ARG A 33 -11.52 -13.27 -6.72
N GLY A 34 -11.19 -12.64 -5.59
CA GLY A 34 -11.59 -13.09 -4.26
C GLY A 34 -10.94 -14.40 -3.83
N VAL A 35 -9.80 -14.76 -4.42
CA VAL A 35 -9.07 -15.99 -4.10
C VAL A 35 -8.21 -15.75 -2.87
N VAL A 36 -8.28 -16.67 -1.91
CA VAL A 36 -7.43 -16.70 -0.71
C VAL A 36 -6.97 -18.14 -0.49
N LEU A 37 -5.65 -18.37 -0.47
CA LEU A 37 -5.05 -19.67 -0.27
C LEU A 37 -4.04 -19.62 0.87
N GLU A 38 -4.07 -20.62 1.74
CA GLU A 38 -3.05 -20.82 2.76
C GLU A 38 -1.96 -21.76 2.24
N ILE A 39 -0.70 -21.38 2.44
CA ILE A 39 0.48 -22.16 2.06
C ILE A 39 1.41 -22.28 3.27
N GLU A 40 1.86 -23.51 3.55
CA GLU A 40 2.89 -23.74 4.54
C GLU A 40 4.20 -23.01 4.18
N PRO A 41 4.95 -22.46 5.15
CA PRO A 41 6.23 -21.81 4.87
C PRO A 41 7.21 -22.66 4.06
N ALA A 42 7.23 -23.98 4.29
CA ALA A 42 8.08 -24.90 3.53
C ALA A 42 7.70 -24.95 2.04
N SER A 43 6.40 -25.04 1.74
CA SER A 43 5.87 -25.00 0.38
C SER A 43 6.11 -23.63 -0.27
N TRP A 44 6.00 -22.54 0.50
CA TRP A 44 6.36 -21.20 0.05
C TRP A 44 7.85 -21.08 -0.32
N MET A 45 8.75 -21.68 0.46
CA MET A 45 10.19 -21.70 0.17
C MET A 45 10.55 -22.42 -1.13
N VAL A 46 9.72 -23.38 -1.54
CA VAL A 46 9.83 -24.03 -2.85
C VAL A 46 9.19 -23.15 -3.93
N LEU A 47 7.97 -22.65 -3.69
CA LEU A 47 7.23 -21.81 -4.64
C LEU A 47 7.98 -20.53 -5.01
N ARG A 48 8.71 -19.90 -4.09
CA ARG A 48 9.51 -18.69 -4.37
C ARG A 48 10.60 -18.90 -5.42
N GLN A 49 10.94 -20.16 -5.75
CA GLN A 49 11.87 -20.48 -6.84
C GLN A 49 11.17 -20.46 -8.21
N ALA A 50 9.84 -20.48 -8.25
CA ALA A 50 9.01 -20.29 -9.44
C ALA A 50 8.93 -18.79 -9.77
N ASP A 51 10.03 -18.27 -10.32
CA ASP A 51 10.16 -16.87 -10.76
C ASP A 51 9.80 -16.68 -12.24
N GLY A 52 9.36 -17.73 -12.91
CA GLY A 52 9.02 -17.72 -14.32
C GLY A 52 10.20 -17.94 -15.25
N THR A 53 11.39 -18.26 -14.72
CA THR A 53 12.57 -18.59 -15.53
C THR A 53 12.89 -20.09 -15.54
N ARG A 54 12.38 -20.82 -14.55
CA ARG A 54 12.67 -22.24 -14.32
C ARG A 54 11.50 -23.10 -14.76
N ASP A 55 11.79 -24.13 -15.54
CA ASP A 55 10.86 -25.24 -15.78
C ASP A 55 10.80 -26.17 -14.55
N LEU A 56 9.95 -27.20 -14.62
CA LEU A 56 9.77 -28.12 -13.50
C LEU A 56 11.07 -28.82 -13.07
N ASP A 57 11.93 -29.23 -14.01
CA ASP A 57 13.18 -29.91 -13.71
C ASP A 57 14.16 -28.96 -12.99
N ALA A 58 14.29 -27.73 -13.50
CA ALA A 58 15.09 -26.70 -12.87
C ALA A 58 14.55 -26.29 -11.49
N LEU A 59 13.22 -26.28 -11.31
CA LEU A 59 12.58 -26.06 -10.01
C LEU A 59 12.88 -27.20 -9.03
N CYS A 60 12.78 -28.45 -9.46
CA CYS A 60 13.14 -29.61 -8.63
C CYS A 60 14.60 -29.51 -8.17
N LEU A 61 15.51 -29.14 -9.08
CA LEU A 61 16.92 -28.95 -8.77
C LEU A 61 17.14 -27.80 -7.78
N ALA A 62 16.48 -26.65 -7.98
CA ALA A 62 16.59 -25.51 -7.08
C ALA A 62 16.01 -25.82 -5.69
N ALA A 63 14.83 -26.45 -5.64
CA ALA A 63 14.16 -26.86 -4.42
C ALA A 63 14.99 -27.91 -3.65
N SER A 64 15.67 -28.82 -4.33
CA SER A 64 16.52 -29.83 -3.67
C SER A 64 17.63 -29.22 -2.80
N ARG A 65 18.01 -27.96 -3.06
CA ARG A 65 19.02 -27.21 -2.29
C ARG A 65 18.46 -26.50 -1.06
N SER A 66 17.14 -26.42 -0.89
CA SER A 66 16.52 -25.73 0.25
C SER A 66 16.39 -26.60 1.50
N GLY A 67 16.55 -27.93 1.37
CA GLY A 67 16.30 -28.88 2.46
C GLY A 67 14.80 -29.09 2.78
N LEU A 68 13.90 -28.37 2.11
CA LEU A 68 12.44 -28.39 2.33
C LEU A 68 11.68 -29.11 1.20
N TYR A 69 12.40 -29.57 0.18
CA TYR A 69 11.84 -30.28 -0.96
C TYR A 69 11.43 -31.71 -0.59
N ARG A 70 10.16 -32.05 -0.82
CA ARG A 70 9.57 -33.36 -0.49
C ARG A 70 9.51 -34.33 -1.68
N GLY A 71 9.81 -33.86 -2.89
CA GLY A 71 9.86 -34.65 -4.11
C GLY A 71 9.10 -34.02 -5.28
N GLU A 72 9.30 -34.56 -6.48
CA GLU A 72 8.72 -33.98 -7.71
C GLU A 72 7.19 -34.07 -7.69
N ALA A 73 6.65 -35.19 -7.20
CA ALA A 73 5.21 -35.40 -7.10
C ALA A 73 4.52 -34.33 -6.22
N ASP A 74 5.13 -33.99 -5.08
CA ASP A 74 4.61 -32.97 -4.18
C ASP A 74 4.70 -31.57 -4.79
N LEU A 75 5.82 -31.25 -5.46
CA LEU A 75 5.96 -29.99 -6.19
C LEU A 75 4.93 -29.88 -7.32
N ARG A 76 4.74 -30.95 -8.09
CA ARG A 76 3.75 -30.98 -9.17
C ARG A 76 2.33 -30.78 -8.63
N ALA A 77 1.96 -31.49 -7.56
CA ALA A 77 0.65 -31.33 -6.93
C ALA A 77 0.43 -29.91 -6.40
N LEU A 78 1.45 -29.29 -5.80
CA LEU A 78 1.40 -27.88 -5.40
C LEU A 78 1.15 -26.96 -6.59
N LEU A 79 1.91 -27.10 -7.68
CA LEU A 79 1.76 -26.28 -8.87
C LEU A 79 0.40 -26.49 -9.56
N GLU A 80 -0.11 -27.71 -9.59
CA GLU A 80 -1.44 -28.03 -10.12
C GLU A 80 -2.55 -27.33 -9.34
N GLY A 81 -2.54 -27.40 -8.01
CA GLY A 81 -3.53 -26.73 -7.16
C GLY A 81 -3.49 -25.20 -7.29
N LEU A 82 -2.29 -24.62 -7.36
CA LEU A 82 -2.12 -23.17 -7.57
C LEU A 82 -2.54 -22.73 -8.98
N THR A 83 -2.34 -23.58 -9.98
CA THR A 83 -2.81 -23.34 -11.35
C THR A 83 -4.34 -23.37 -11.42
N GLU A 84 -4.97 -24.35 -10.78
CA GLU A 84 -6.43 -24.45 -10.70
C GLU A 84 -7.06 -23.23 -10.03
N ALA A 85 -6.42 -22.71 -8.98
CA ALA A 85 -6.83 -21.49 -8.31
C ALA A 85 -6.55 -20.20 -9.11
N GLY A 86 -5.89 -20.30 -10.27
CA GLY A 86 -5.61 -19.16 -11.15
C GLY A 86 -4.56 -18.19 -10.62
N VAL A 87 -3.74 -18.60 -9.65
CA VAL A 87 -2.70 -17.74 -9.04
C VAL A 87 -1.33 -17.87 -9.70
N LEU A 88 -1.17 -18.84 -10.62
CA LEU A 88 0.03 -19.01 -11.43
C LEU A 88 -0.20 -18.60 -12.89
N VAL A 89 0.85 -18.05 -13.48
CA VAL A 89 0.95 -17.75 -14.92
C VAL A 89 2.25 -18.32 -15.46
N ASP A 90 2.31 -18.49 -16.78
CA ASP A 90 3.53 -18.92 -17.45
C ASP A 90 4.58 -17.80 -17.50
N GLY A 91 5.83 -18.25 -17.53
CA GLY A 91 7.02 -17.46 -17.53
C GLY A 91 7.70 -17.51 -18.89
N ILE A 92 8.25 -16.38 -19.29
CA ILE A 92 8.91 -16.12 -20.58
C ILE A 92 7.96 -16.11 -21.80
N GLU A 93 7.36 -14.93 -22.03
CA GLU A 93 7.82 -14.15 -23.17
C GLU A 93 8.80 -13.12 -22.60
N GLN A 94 9.98 -12.90 -23.18
CA GLN A 94 10.83 -11.80 -22.72
C GLN A 94 9.99 -10.53 -22.83
N PRO A 95 9.77 -9.77 -21.73
CA PRO A 95 9.18 -8.47 -21.90
C PRO A 95 10.18 -7.66 -22.73
N GLN A 96 9.76 -7.22 -23.93
CA GLN A 96 9.96 -5.80 -24.17
C GLN A 96 9.50 -5.11 -22.88
N PRO A 97 10.29 -4.19 -22.28
CA PRO A 97 9.79 -3.40 -21.16
C PRO A 97 8.37 -3.00 -21.56
N PRO A 98 7.34 -3.31 -20.74
CA PRO A 98 5.95 -3.15 -21.16
C PRO A 98 5.90 -1.82 -21.89
N ALA A 99 5.45 -1.81 -23.16
CA ALA A 99 5.14 -0.52 -23.80
C ALA A 99 4.30 0.16 -22.75
N PRO A 100 4.77 1.26 -22.13
CA PRO A 100 4.21 1.70 -20.88
C PRO A 100 2.73 1.78 -21.15
N VAL A 101 1.94 0.96 -20.43
CA VAL A 101 0.57 1.37 -20.17
C VAL A 101 0.85 2.75 -19.65
N ALA A 102 0.47 3.78 -20.41
CA ALA A 102 0.80 5.13 -20.07
C ALA A 102 0.00 5.39 -18.79
N ALA A 103 0.56 4.93 -17.66
CA ALA A 103 0.36 5.55 -16.38
C ALA A 103 0.52 7.02 -16.72
N PRO A 104 -0.49 7.86 -16.42
CA PRO A 104 -0.36 9.28 -16.66
C PRO A 104 1.03 9.67 -16.21
N THR A 105 1.84 10.15 -17.16
CA THR A 105 3.28 10.29 -16.99
C THR A 105 3.48 11.06 -15.70
N ARG A 106 4.03 10.40 -14.67
CA ARG A 106 4.24 11.01 -13.37
C ARG A 106 5.00 12.29 -13.61
N ASN A 107 4.31 13.42 -13.43
CA ASN A 107 4.90 14.70 -13.74
C ASN A 107 5.72 15.14 -12.53
N GLU A 108 7.02 14.89 -12.58
CA GLU A 108 7.97 15.25 -11.51
C GLU A 108 7.93 16.74 -11.17
N ALA A 109 7.56 17.59 -12.14
CA ALA A 109 7.44 19.03 -11.97
C ALA A 109 6.07 19.48 -11.42
N ARG A 110 5.14 18.55 -11.17
CA ARG A 110 3.82 18.86 -10.61
C ARG A 110 4.00 19.53 -9.24
N PRO A 111 3.45 20.73 -9.01
CA PRO A 111 3.54 21.40 -7.72
C PRO A 111 2.80 20.61 -6.64
N LEU A 112 3.32 20.63 -5.41
CA LEU A 112 2.67 20.06 -4.24
C LEU A 112 1.82 21.13 -3.55
N GLU A 113 0.59 20.79 -3.20
CA GLU A 113 -0.33 21.65 -2.46
C GLU A 113 -0.80 20.96 -1.18
N PRO A 114 -0.10 21.20 -0.05
CA PRO A 114 -0.52 20.68 1.24
C PRO A 114 -1.83 21.28 1.75
N LEU A 115 -2.62 20.44 2.41
CA LEU A 115 -3.85 20.83 3.10
C LEU A 115 -3.57 22.04 4.01
N PRO A 116 -4.16 23.22 3.71
CA PRO A 116 -3.79 24.44 4.39
C PRO A 116 -4.02 24.37 5.90
N GLY A 117 -2.98 24.74 6.67
CA GLY A 117 -3.06 24.82 8.13
C GLY A 117 -3.09 23.48 8.87
N TYR A 118 -3.23 22.35 8.16
CA TYR A 118 -3.24 21.04 8.79
C TYR A 118 -1.83 20.56 9.14
N ARG A 119 -1.68 20.06 10.36
CA ARG A 119 -0.47 19.44 10.88
C ARG A 119 -0.85 18.16 11.61
N PHE A 120 0.03 17.17 11.57
CA PHE A 120 -0.22 15.84 12.13
C PHE A 120 0.67 15.58 13.34
N ALA A 121 0.07 15.09 14.42
CA ALA A 121 0.78 14.55 15.58
C ALA A 121 0.37 13.09 15.79
N CYS A 122 1.33 12.17 15.74
CA CYS A 122 1.13 10.77 16.10
C CYS A 122 1.26 10.61 17.62
N ASP A 123 0.29 9.97 18.26
CA ASP A 123 0.34 9.67 19.71
C ASP A 123 1.12 8.38 20.04
N GLY A 124 1.57 7.65 19.01
CA GLY A 124 2.34 6.41 19.17
C GLY A 124 1.52 5.20 19.63
N ASN A 125 0.18 5.26 19.66
CA ASN A 125 -0.65 4.14 20.14
C ASN A 125 -0.62 2.88 19.23
N GLY A 126 -0.13 3.02 18.00
CA GLY A 126 0.06 1.92 17.05
C GLY A 126 -1.22 1.37 16.41
N SER A 127 -2.40 1.98 16.63
CA SER A 127 -3.69 1.55 16.05
C SER A 127 -3.66 1.46 14.52
N CYS A 128 -3.19 2.50 13.83
CA CYS A 128 -3.04 2.47 12.38
C CYS A 128 -2.01 1.42 11.92
N CYS A 129 -0.95 1.20 12.70
CA CYS A 129 0.06 0.17 12.40
C CYS A 129 -0.47 -1.27 12.48
N ARG A 130 -1.66 -1.49 13.06
CA ARG A 130 -2.39 -2.76 13.09
C ARG A 130 -3.44 -2.88 11.98
N THR A 131 -3.72 -1.81 11.26
CA THR A 131 -4.80 -1.77 10.25
C THR A 131 -4.29 -2.18 8.87
N TYR A 132 -2.99 -1.98 8.59
CA TYR A 132 -2.41 -2.30 7.28
C TYR A 132 -2.10 -3.79 7.14
N GLY A 133 -2.83 -4.46 6.22
CA GLY A 133 -2.52 -5.82 5.81
C GLY A 133 -1.18 -5.98 5.08
N SER A 134 -0.48 -4.88 4.75
CA SER A 134 0.83 -4.89 4.11
C SER A 134 1.60 -3.62 4.42
N VAL A 135 2.83 -3.74 4.89
CA VAL A 135 3.77 -2.60 4.95
C VAL A 135 4.86 -2.84 3.92
N ALA A 136 4.94 -1.94 2.93
CA ALA A 136 5.88 -2.04 1.83
C ALA A 136 7.25 -1.49 2.21
N PHE A 137 8.30 -2.21 1.80
CA PHE A 137 9.71 -1.86 1.94
C PHE A 137 10.38 -1.97 0.58
N THR A 138 11.31 -1.07 0.29
CA THR A 138 12.29 -1.34 -0.76
C THR A 138 13.26 -2.45 -0.31
N ARG A 139 13.99 -3.06 -1.25
CA ARG A 139 15.04 -4.04 -0.88
C ARG A 139 16.09 -3.45 0.06
N LEU A 140 16.52 -2.21 -0.17
CA LEU A 140 17.48 -1.54 0.70
C LEU A 140 16.91 -1.30 2.10
N GLU A 141 15.68 -0.81 2.21
CA GLU A 141 15.02 -0.62 3.50
C GLU A 141 14.81 -1.94 4.23
N ALA A 142 14.41 -3.01 3.53
CA ALA A 142 14.27 -4.34 4.13
C ALA A 142 15.60 -4.89 4.63
N MET A 143 16.69 -4.70 3.89
CA MET A 143 18.04 -5.06 4.33
C MET A 143 18.43 -4.30 5.60
N GLN A 144 18.18 -2.98 5.65
CA GLN A 144 18.45 -2.17 6.84
C GLN A 144 17.60 -2.59 8.04
N ALA A 145 16.31 -2.84 7.81
CA ALA A 145 15.38 -3.26 8.85
C ALA A 145 15.77 -4.62 9.47
N ARG A 146 16.31 -5.55 8.67
CA ARG A 146 16.84 -6.84 9.17
C ARG A 146 18.02 -6.67 10.14
N LEU A 147 18.84 -5.64 9.97
CA LEU A 147 19.93 -5.33 10.90
C LEU A 147 19.45 -4.77 12.24
N THR A 148 18.17 -4.43 12.34
CA THR A 148 17.54 -3.84 13.53
C THR A 148 17.12 -4.89 14.54
N SER A 149 16.72 -6.08 14.09
CA SER A 149 16.14 -7.07 14.97
C SER A 149 17.19 -7.96 15.63
N ALA A 150 17.32 -7.85 16.96
CA ALA A 150 18.15 -8.76 17.73
C ALA A 150 17.43 -10.09 18.04
N GLU A 151 16.10 -10.12 18.06
CA GLU A 151 15.30 -11.33 18.36
C GLU A 151 13.95 -11.23 17.62
N MET A 152 13.88 -11.79 16.41
CA MET A 152 12.61 -11.93 15.69
C MET A 152 11.86 -13.14 16.28
N PRO A 153 10.58 -13.03 16.68
CA PRO A 153 9.77 -14.17 17.09
C PRO A 153 9.29 -14.97 15.87
N LEU A 154 10.18 -15.21 14.90
CA LEU A 154 9.88 -15.96 13.70
C LEU A 154 10.36 -17.40 13.88
N PRO A 155 9.54 -18.43 13.55
CA PRO A 155 10.02 -19.79 13.39
C PRO A 155 10.82 -19.97 12.08
N LEU A 156 11.20 -18.85 11.44
CA LEU A 156 11.91 -18.74 10.17
C LEU A 156 13.06 -17.72 10.34
N PRO A 157 14.18 -17.86 9.62
CA PRO A 157 15.27 -16.91 9.74
C PRO A 157 14.88 -15.50 9.25
N ALA A 158 15.55 -14.46 9.76
CA ALA A 158 15.17 -13.06 9.57
C ALA A 158 15.17 -12.60 8.10
N ASP A 159 15.89 -13.29 7.24
CA ASP A 159 15.89 -13.07 5.80
C ASP A 159 14.59 -13.51 5.10
N GLU A 160 13.74 -14.26 5.80
CA GLU A 160 12.43 -14.75 5.35
C GLU A 160 11.26 -13.92 5.89
N ALA A 161 11.53 -12.88 6.69
CA ALA A 161 10.52 -11.96 7.22
C ALA A 161 9.81 -11.10 6.15
N PHE A 162 10.14 -11.29 4.88
CA PHE A 162 9.64 -10.49 3.77
C PHE A 162 9.21 -11.38 2.63
N THR A 163 8.05 -11.07 2.07
CA THR A 163 7.54 -11.65 0.82
C THR A 163 7.54 -10.59 -0.28
N PRO A 164 7.46 -10.96 -1.56
CA PRO A 164 7.21 -10.00 -2.63
C PRO A 164 5.93 -9.21 -2.36
N LEU A 165 5.93 -7.91 -2.69
CA LEU A 165 4.73 -7.10 -2.55
C LEU A 165 3.61 -7.62 -3.45
N SER A 166 3.95 -8.07 -4.67
CA SER A 166 3.06 -8.69 -5.65
C SER A 166 3.76 -9.84 -6.42
N GLY A 167 3.01 -10.70 -7.11
CA GLY A 167 3.56 -11.82 -7.87
C GLY A 167 4.36 -11.40 -9.11
N GLY A 168 4.13 -10.20 -9.62
CA GLY A 168 4.93 -9.59 -10.69
C GLY A 168 6.28 -9.09 -10.18
N ASP A 169 6.41 -8.93 -8.86
CA ASP A 169 7.58 -8.41 -8.17
C ASP A 169 8.50 -9.52 -7.63
N MET A 170 8.39 -10.74 -8.14
CA MET A 170 9.24 -11.87 -7.74
C MET A 170 10.75 -11.57 -7.91
N GLU A 171 11.12 -10.68 -8.85
CA GLU A 171 12.48 -10.13 -9.00
C GLU A 171 12.63 -8.69 -8.44
N ALA A 172 11.55 -8.02 -8.02
CA ALA A 172 11.47 -6.56 -7.96
C ALA A 172 11.69 -5.91 -6.59
N TRP A 173 11.79 -4.57 -6.64
CA TRP A 173 12.30 -3.66 -5.63
C TRP A 173 11.47 -3.55 -4.35
N SER A 174 10.25 -4.08 -4.33
CA SER A 174 9.25 -3.86 -3.27
C SER A 174 8.87 -5.17 -2.57
N LEU A 175 8.92 -5.15 -1.24
CA LEU A 175 8.70 -6.28 -0.35
C LEU A 175 7.61 -5.94 0.65
N ALA A 176 6.82 -6.93 1.05
CA ALA A 176 5.91 -6.85 2.18
C ALA A 176 6.56 -7.49 3.41
N VAL A 177 6.58 -6.79 4.54
CA VAL A 177 7.01 -7.37 5.81
C VAL A 177 5.96 -8.33 6.36
N ALA A 178 6.42 -9.36 7.08
CA ALA A 178 5.57 -10.27 7.82
C ALA A 178 4.67 -9.55 8.84
N GLN A 179 3.53 -10.16 9.11
CA GLN A 179 2.59 -9.76 10.15
C GLN A 179 2.68 -10.77 11.30
N VAL A 180 2.73 -10.30 12.55
CA VAL A 180 2.74 -11.13 13.76
C VAL A 180 1.55 -10.72 14.61
N GLU A 181 0.63 -11.63 14.91
CA GLU A 181 -0.62 -11.35 15.64
C GLU A 181 -1.40 -10.16 15.03
N GLY A 182 -1.50 -10.15 13.69
CA GLY A 182 -2.23 -9.12 12.95
C GLY A 182 -1.59 -7.73 12.93
N ARG A 183 -0.32 -7.59 13.32
CA ARG A 183 0.43 -6.33 13.26
C ARG A 183 1.77 -6.47 12.55
N CYS A 184 2.29 -5.36 12.05
CA CYS A 184 3.63 -5.31 11.46
C CYS A 184 4.67 -5.93 12.41
N LEU A 185 5.57 -6.77 11.88
CA LEU A 185 6.65 -7.41 12.64
C LEU A 185 7.49 -6.45 13.50
N TYR A 186 7.64 -5.20 13.06
CA TYR A 186 8.42 -4.19 13.78
C TYR A 186 7.57 -3.34 14.76
N LEU A 187 6.31 -3.68 14.98
CA LEU A 187 5.45 -3.03 15.97
C LEU A 187 5.58 -3.75 17.31
N GLU A 188 6.14 -3.08 18.32
CA GLU A 188 6.34 -3.65 19.65
C GLU A 188 5.05 -3.68 20.48
N ASP A 189 5.08 -4.38 21.61
CA ASP A 189 3.90 -4.60 22.47
C ASP A 189 3.33 -3.32 23.06
N ASP A 190 4.16 -2.30 23.24
CA ASP A 190 3.76 -0.97 23.68
C ASP A 190 3.19 -0.09 22.55
N GLY A 191 3.08 -0.61 21.33
CA GLY A 191 2.50 0.11 20.18
C GLY A 191 3.48 1.00 19.42
N LEU A 192 4.74 1.11 19.86
CA LEU A 192 5.73 1.90 19.14
C LEU A 192 6.52 1.05 18.13
N CYS A 193 6.99 1.70 17.08
CA CYS A 193 7.79 1.06 16.04
C CYS A 193 9.23 0.83 16.51
N GLY A 194 9.69 -0.43 16.54
CA GLY A 194 11.05 -0.79 16.93
C GLY A 194 12.13 -0.22 16.02
N LEU A 195 11.87 -0.10 14.71
CA LEU A 195 12.78 0.57 13.76
C LEU A 195 13.00 2.03 14.16
N HIS A 196 11.92 2.74 14.50
CA HIS A 196 12.00 4.12 14.94
C HIS A 196 12.72 4.22 16.29
N ARG A 197 12.35 3.40 17.28
CA ARG A 197 12.95 3.44 18.61
C ARG A 197 14.47 3.24 18.56
N ARG A 198 14.96 2.30 17.74
CA ARG A 198 16.38 1.98 17.66
C ARG A 198 17.17 2.98 16.82
N ASP A 199 16.69 3.28 15.61
CA ASP A 199 17.48 3.95 14.57
C ASP A 199 16.85 5.28 14.08
N GLY A 200 15.79 5.75 14.76
CA GLY A 200 15.12 7.03 14.49
C GLY A 200 14.05 6.96 13.39
N ALA A 201 13.28 8.04 13.22
CA ALA A 201 12.15 8.10 12.30
C ALA A 201 12.53 7.77 10.84
N ARG A 202 13.78 8.06 10.44
CA ARG A 202 14.31 7.76 9.11
C ARG A 202 14.52 6.28 8.83
N ALA A 203 14.63 5.44 9.86
CA ALA A 203 14.76 3.99 9.70
C ALA A 203 13.44 3.30 9.30
N LYS A 204 12.30 3.99 9.49
CA LYS A 204 11.02 3.52 8.97
C LYS A 204 11.06 3.50 7.42
N PRO A 205 10.41 2.52 6.77
CA PRO A 205 10.32 2.50 5.32
C PRO A 205 9.55 3.73 4.81
N PHE A 206 9.83 4.13 3.57
CA PHE A 206 9.28 5.34 2.96
C PHE A 206 7.77 5.51 3.13
N PRO A 207 6.90 4.50 2.86
CA PRO A 207 5.47 4.64 3.06
C PRO A 207 5.09 4.99 4.51
N CYS A 208 5.78 4.42 5.50
CA CYS A 208 5.53 4.71 6.91
C CYS A 208 6.07 6.07 7.37
N ARG A 209 6.95 6.71 6.60
CA ARG A 209 7.41 8.10 6.84
C ARG A 209 6.49 9.11 6.18
N LEU A 210 5.90 8.75 5.04
CA LEU A 210 4.92 9.58 4.35
C LEU A 210 3.54 9.54 5.05
N TYR A 211 3.21 8.45 5.73
CA TYR A 211 1.96 8.31 6.47
C TYR A 211 1.76 9.43 7.51
N PRO A 212 0.59 10.10 7.56
CA PRO A 212 -0.69 9.77 6.90
C PRO A 212 -0.95 10.53 5.60
N ALA A 213 0.06 11.10 4.94
CA ALA A 213 -0.15 11.87 3.73
C ALA A 213 -0.71 11.02 2.57
N MET A 214 -1.75 11.52 1.92
CA MET A 214 -2.33 11.06 0.67
C MET A 214 -2.00 12.07 -0.43
N LEU A 215 -1.50 11.57 -1.56
CA LEU A 215 -1.10 12.39 -2.70
C LEU A 215 -2.09 12.15 -3.86
N VAL A 216 -2.77 13.20 -4.31
CA VAL A 216 -3.74 13.12 -5.40
C VAL A 216 -3.37 14.14 -6.49
N ASP A 217 -3.00 13.67 -7.69
CA ASP A 217 -2.76 14.53 -8.86
C ASP A 217 -4.09 14.85 -9.55
N ASP A 218 -4.47 16.13 -9.53
CA ASP A 218 -5.68 16.66 -10.16
C ASP A 218 -5.43 17.22 -11.57
N GLY A 219 -4.27 16.92 -12.15
CA GLY A 219 -3.86 17.38 -13.47
C GLY A 219 -3.22 18.77 -13.48
N GLU A 220 -3.30 19.54 -12.40
CA GLU A 220 -2.59 20.83 -12.22
C GLU A 220 -1.60 20.81 -11.06
N ALA A 221 -2.00 20.23 -9.92
CA ALA A 221 -1.17 20.06 -8.74
C ALA A 221 -1.35 18.66 -8.12
N VAL A 222 -0.41 18.26 -7.26
CA VAL A 222 -0.60 17.15 -6.32
C VAL A 222 -1.14 17.72 -5.03
N ARG A 223 -2.42 17.49 -4.77
CA ARG A 223 -3.05 17.81 -3.48
C ARG A 223 -2.55 16.82 -2.43
N VAL A 224 -2.05 17.34 -1.32
CA VAL A 224 -1.54 16.55 -0.19
C VAL A 224 -2.51 16.69 0.98
N SER A 225 -3.21 15.61 1.31
CA SER A 225 -4.19 15.57 2.41
C SER A 225 -3.86 14.43 3.38
N ALA A 226 -4.61 14.28 4.46
CA ALA A 226 -4.45 13.17 5.41
C ALA A 226 -5.42 12.02 5.09
N LEU A 227 -4.94 10.77 5.14
CA LEU A 227 -5.80 9.60 5.09
C LEU A 227 -6.66 9.50 6.37
N PRO A 228 -8.01 9.47 6.26
CA PRO A 228 -8.91 9.42 7.41
C PRO A 228 -9.00 8.02 8.05
N GLU A 229 -7.87 7.31 8.16
CA GLU A 229 -7.79 5.93 8.66
C GLU A 229 -7.29 5.85 10.11
N CYS A 230 -6.79 6.95 10.67
CA CYS A 230 -6.23 7.00 12.01
C CYS A 230 -6.93 8.04 12.88
N GLY A 231 -7.24 7.66 14.13
CA GLY A 231 -7.79 8.57 15.13
C GLY A 231 -6.94 9.83 15.36
N CYS A 232 -5.62 9.71 15.22
CA CYS A 232 -4.69 10.84 15.35
C CYS A 232 -4.92 11.92 14.29
N VAL A 233 -5.43 11.56 13.10
CA VAL A 233 -5.74 12.53 12.04
C VAL A 233 -6.87 13.46 12.49
N PHE A 234 -7.94 12.86 13.03
CA PHE A 234 -9.07 13.61 13.56
C PHE A 234 -8.70 14.39 14.83
N ALA A 235 -7.92 13.80 15.73
CA ALA A 235 -7.43 14.48 16.93
C ALA A 235 -6.56 15.70 16.58
N SER A 236 -5.67 15.57 15.58
CA SER A 236 -4.82 16.67 15.12
C SER A 236 -5.63 17.80 14.47
N ALA A 237 -6.73 17.47 13.77
CA ALA A 237 -7.66 18.47 13.23
C ALA A 237 -8.43 19.20 14.34
N ALA A 238 -8.90 18.48 15.36
CA ALA A 238 -9.72 19.03 16.43
C ALA A 238 -8.92 19.82 17.48
N ALA A 239 -7.69 19.39 17.76
CA ALA A 239 -6.81 19.99 18.75
C ALA A 239 -5.35 20.02 18.26
N PRO A 240 -4.98 21.02 17.45
CA PRO A 240 -3.60 21.15 16.95
C PRO A 240 -2.60 21.24 18.10
N SER A 241 -1.57 20.40 18.06
CA SER A 241 -0.47 20.42 19.04
C SER A 241 0.73 21.21 18.52
N ALA A 242 1.55 21.71 19.43
CA ALA A 242 2.82 22.37 19.07
C ALA A 242 3.86 21.39 18.48
N GLU A 243 3.70 20.09 18.78
CA GLU A 243 4.55 19.01 18.29
C GLU A 243 4.09 18.48 16.92
N ALA A 244 2.99 19.00 16.37
CA ALA A 244 2.44 18.56 15.09
C ALA A 244 3.31 19.01 13.91
N GLU A 245 3.62 18.07 13.03
CA GLU A 245 4.47 18.26 11.85
C GLU A 245 3.61 18.42 10.58
N PRO A 246 4.13 19.11 9.53
CA PRO A 246 3.47 19.09 8.22
C PRO A 246 3.41 17.66 7.66
N LEU A 247 2.42 17.38 6.81
CA LEU A 247 2.21 16.05 6.19
C LEU A 247 3.38 15.57 5.31
N ILE A 248 4.15 16.51 4.77
CA ILE A 248 5.31 16.26 3.92
C ILE A 248 6.45 17.19 4.34
N ASP A 249 7.66 16.93 3.85
CA ASP A 249 8.79 17.83 4.05
C ASP A 249 8.42 19.26 3.56
N PRO A 250 8.43 20.28 4.43
CA PRO A 250 8.10 21.64 4.05
C PRO A 250 9.13 22.29 3.12
N ALA A 251 10.23 21.62 2.78
CA ALA A 251 11.14 22.00 1.70
C ALA A 251 10.70 21.47 0.32
N ALA A 252 9.91 20.40 0.26
CA ALA A 252 9.40 19.86 -1.00
C ALA A 252 8.35 20.81 -1.60
N ARG A 253 8.52 21.14 -2.87
CA ARG A 253 7.68 22.01 -3.71
C ARG A 253 7.10 21.25 -4.88
N THR A 254 7.80 20.22 -5.38
CA THR A 254 7.35 19.42 -6.52
C THR A 254 7.32 17.94 -6.18
N LEU A 255 6.53 17.19 -6.95
CA LEU A 255 6.37 15.75 -6.78
C LEU A 255 7.70 14.99 -6.85
N GLY A 256 8.64 15.43 -7.68
CA GLY A 256 9.96 14.78 -7.79
C GLY A 256 10.83 14.89 -6.55
N GLU A 257 10.63 15.91 -5.72
CA GLU A 257 11.37 16.07 -4.47
C GLU A 257 10.93 15.09 -3.38
N LEU A 258 9.73 14.50 -3.50
CA LEU A 258 9.29 13.39 -2.64
C LEU A 258 9.91 12.04 -3.03
N GLY A 259 10.50 11.95 -4.22
CA GLY A 259 11.10 10.73 -4.77
C GLY A 259 10.11 9.77 -5.42
N PRO A 260 10.61 8.81 -6.22
CA PRO A 260 9.78 7.91 -7.04
C PRO A 260 8.94 6.92 -6.23
N GLN A 261 9.23 6.73 -4.94
CA GLN A 261 8.46 5.86 -4.05
C GLN A 261 7.13 6.47 -3.60
N ALA A 262 6.92 7.77 -3.82
CA ALA A 262 5.68 8.46 -3.50
C ALA A 262 4.55 8.00 -4.45
N THR A 263 3.64 7.19 -3.92
CA THR A 263 2.43 6.78 -4.64
C THR A 263 1.47 7.94 -4.77
N VAL A 264 1.06 8.23 -6.01
CA VAL A 264 0.14 9.31 -6.34
C VAL A 264 -1.10 8.72 -6.98
N VAL A 265 -2.27 9.10 -6.47
CA VAL A 265 -3.55 8.78 -7.10
C VAL A 265 -3.81 9.80 -8.19
N HIS A 266 -3.98 9.35 -9.42
CA HIS A 266 -4.30 10.23 -10.53
C HIS A 266 -5.81 10.30 -10.74
N VAL A 267 -6.35 11.51 -10.73
CA VAL A 267 -7.78 11.72 -11.03
C VAL A 267 -7.95 11.64 -12.55
N PRO A 268 -8.83 10.75 -13.06
CA PRO A 268 -9.08 10.65 -14.50
C PRO A 268 -9.87 11.87 -15.00
N ASP A 269 -9.73 12.18 -16.29
CA ASP A 269 -10.61 13.14 -16.98
C ASP A 269 -11.31 12.43 -18.15
N PRO A 270 -12.65 12.34 -18.15
CA PRO A 270 -13.58 12.90 -17.16
C PRO A 270 -13.59 12.15 -15.81
N VAL A 271 -13.88 12.88 -14.73
CA VAL A 271 -13.97 12.35 -13.37
C VAL A 271 -15.29 11.60 -13.20
N PRO A 272 -15.29 10.31 -12.83
CA PRO A 272 -16.51 9.62 -12.43
C PRO A 272 -16.98 10.15 -11.06
N LEU A 273 -18.20 10.68 -11.01
CA LEU A 273 -18.86 11.12 -9.77
C LEU A 273 -19.80 10.04 -9.23
N SER A 274 -20.49 9.33 -10.13
CA SER A 274 -21.35 8.19 -9.83
C SER A 274 -21.40 7.23 -11.02
N ALA A 275 -22.13 6.12 -10.88
CA ALA A 275 -22.27 5.12 -11.95
C ALA A 275 -22.82 5.70 -13.28
N MET A 276 -23.55 6.82 -13.23
CA MET A 276 -24.15 7.45 -14.41
C MET A 276 -23.66 8.88 -14.67
N ARG A 277 -22.77 9.43 -13.84
CA ARG A 277 -22.36 10.84 -13.94
C ARG A 277 -20.85 10.98 -13.95
N THR A 278 -20.40 11.84 -14.84
CA THR A 278 -19.02 12.29 -14.88
C THR A 278 -18.97 13.82 -14.93
N ALA A 279 -17.85 14.40 -14.54
CA ALA A 279 -17.59 15.83 -14.69
C ALA A 279 -16.16 16.07 -15.21
N PRO A 280 -15.90 17.18 -15.91
CA PRO A 280 -14.54 17.56 -16.26
C PRO A 280 -13.70 17.75 -14.99
N ILE A 281 -12.43 17.34 -15.01
CA ILE A 281 -11.53 17.51 -13.86
C ILE A 281 -11.41 18.97 -13.40
N ALA A 282 -11.50 19.91 -14.34
CA ALA A 282 -11.51 21.34 -14.03
C ALA A 282 -12.71 21.76 -13.15
N ALA A 283 -13.86 21.09 -13.24
CA ALA A 283 -15.01 21.34 -12.38
C ALA A 283 -14.76 20.82 -10.95
N LEU A 284 -14.16 19.62 -10.82
CA LEU A 284 -13.79 19.06 -9.52
C LEU A 284 -12.81 19.97 -8.77
N ARG A 285 -11.80 20.51 -9.46
CA ARG A 285 -10.83 21.43 -8.85
C ARG A 285 -11.49 22.70 -8.33
N ARG A 286 -12.35 23.34 -9.13
CA ARG A 286 -13.10 24.54 -8.70
C ARG A 286 -13.94 24.24 -7.46
N PHE A 287 -14.71 23.15 -7.49
CA PHE A 287 -15.51 22.71 -6.35
C PHE A 287 -14.65 22.46 -5.10
N SER A 288 -13.52 21.77 -5.23
CA SER A 288 -12.59 21.51 -4.12
C SER A 288 -12.02 22.81 -3.54
N ASP A 289 -11.63 23.76 -4.39
CA ASP A 289 -11.08 25.04 -3.94
C ASP A 289 -12.13 25.92 -3.24
N ASP A 290 -13.37 25.91 -3.74
CA ASP A 290 -14.51 26.59 -3.10
C ASP A 290 -14.81 25.97 -1.74
N LEU A 291 -14.79 24.65 -1.63
CA LEU A 291 -14.99 23.92 -0.38
C LEU A 291 -13.92 24.26 0.66
N VAL A 292 -12.63 24.23 0.28
CA VAL A 292 -11.53 24.59 1.18
C VAL A 292 -11.63 26.05 1.65
N ARG A 293 -12.02 26.98 0.76
CA ARG A 293 -12.25 28.38 1.14
C ARG A 293 -13.40 28.53 2.13
N ALA A 294 -14.50 27.82 1.92
CA ALA A 294 -15.67 27.86 2.79
C ALA A 294 -15.41 27.25 4.18
N LEU A 295 -14.52 26.26 4.26
CA LEU A 295 -14.16 25.55 5.51
C LEU A 295 -12.97 26.18 6.26
N ALA A 296 -12.43 27.30 5.80
CA ALA A 296 -11.27 27.94 6.43
C ALA A 296 -11.54 28.36 7.89
N PRO A 297 -10.53 28.31 8.79
CA PRO A 297 -10.72 28.51 10.23
C PRO A 297 -11.39 29.84 10.60
N GLY A 298 -12.43 29.79 11.45
CA GLY A 298 -13.16 30.97 11.94
C GLY A 298 -14.67 30.91 11.74
N GLN A 299 -15.19 29.89 11.05
CA GLN A 299 -16.61 29.61 10.96
C GLN A 299 -16.96 28.41 11.86
N ASP A 300 -18.08 28.50 12.60
CA ASP A 300 -18.66 27.45 13.47
C ASP A 300 -19.11 26.18 12.70
N THR A 301 -18.65 25.99 11.46
CA THR A 301 -19.10 25.00 10.48
C THR A 301 -18.61 23.58 10.75
N VAL A 302 -17.82 23.34 11.79
CA VAL A 302 -17.27 22.02 12.14
C VAL A 302 -18.08 21.32 13.25
N ARG A 303 -19.35 21.69 13.46
CA ARG A 303 -20.19 20.96 14.44
C ARG A 303 -20.73 19.63 13.93
N ASP A 304 -20.78 19.41 12.61
CA ASP A 304 -21.08 18.09 12.04
C ASP A 304 -20.42 17.89 10.66
N ALA A 305 -19.11 17.70 10.66
CA ALA A 305 -18.34 17.40 9.43
C ALA A 305 -18.84 16.13 8.71
N VAL A 306 -19.47 15.21 9.45
CA VAL A 306 -20.07 14.00 8.89
C VAL A 306 -21.34 14.35 8.13
N ALA A 307 -22.25 15.13 8.71
CA ALA A 307 -23.45 15.60 8.01
C ALA A 307 -23.11 16.40 6.75
N VAL A 308 -22.13 17.31 6.82
CA VAL A 308 -21.67 18.08 5.65
C VAL A 308 -21.12 17.14 4.56
N ALA A 309 -20.31 16.14 4.93
CA ALA A 309 -19.78 15.18 3.95
C ALA A 309 -20.90 14.37 3.27
N TRP A 310 -21.89 13.89 4.04
CA TRP A 310 -23.03 13.16 3.49
C TRP A 310 -23.94 14.04 2.63
N GLY A 311 -24.25 15.26 3.08
CA GLY A 311 -25.04 16.21 2.31
C GLY A 311 -24.38 16.58 0.98
N LEU A 312 -23.05 16.76 0.97
CA LEU A 312 -22.30 16.96 -0.27
C LEU A 312 -22.36 15.73 -1.17
N ALA A 313 -22.23 14.51 -0.63
CA ALA A 313 -22.33 13.29 -1.41
C ALA A 313 -23.71 13.14 -2.07
N ASP A 314 -24.79 13.33 -1.30
CA ASP A 314 -26.17 13.26 -1.78
C ASP A 314 -26.43 14.31 -2.87
N HIS A 315 -25.94 15.55 -2.68
CA HIS A 315 -26.07 16.60 -3.69
C HIS A 315 -25.27 16.27 -4.95
N ILE A 316 -24.03 15.78 -4.82
CA ILE A 316 -23.19 15.41 -5.97
C ILE A 316 -23.83 14.27 -6.77
N GLU A 317 -24.46 13.32 -6.09
CA GLU A 317 -25.17 12.23 -6.76
C GLU A 317 -26.42 12.74 -7.49
N ALA A 318 -27.19 13.64 -6.88
CA ALA A 318 -28.44 14.18 -7.43
C ALA A 318 -28.24 15.26 -8.51
N HIS A 319 -27.20 16.08 -8.40
CA HIS A 319 -27.03 17.31 -9.20
C HIS A 319 -25.64 17.43 -9.84
N GLY A 320 -24.69 16.56 -9.52
CA GLY A 320 -23.29 16.73 -9.93
C GLY A 320 -22.59 17.80 -9.08
N LEU A 321 -21.50 18.36 -9.61
CA LEU A 321 -20.72 19.38 -8.88
C LEU A 321 -21.35 20.78 -8.90
N ASP A 322 -22.40 20.98 -9.71
CA ASP A 322 -23.03 22.29 -9.87
C ASP A 322 -23.85 22.67 -8.64
N GLY A 323 -23.59 23.86 -8.09
CA GLY A 323 -24.32 24.40 -6.94
C GLY A 323 -24.04 23.68 -5.61
N ALA A 324 -23.11 22.73 -5.58
CA ALA A 324 -22.70 22.04 -4.36
C ALA A 324 -21.87 22.99 -3.47
N THR A 325 -22.42 23.40 -2.34
CA THR A 325 -21.73 24.23 -1.33
C THR A 325 -21.86 23.61 0.06
N VAL A 326 -21.00 24.05 1.00
CA VAL A 326 -21.15 23.68 2.43
C VAL A 326 -22.54 24.05 2.95
N GLU A 327 -23.10 25.18 2.49
CA GLU A 327 -24.41 25.68 2.89
C GLU A 327 -25.57 24.84 2.33
N THR A 328 -25.40 24.21 1.17
CA THR A 328 -26.39 23.27 0.63
C THR A 328 -26.34 21.89 1.30
N ALA A 329 -25.25 21.59 2.01
CA ALA A 329 -25.00 20.29 2.63
C ALA A 329 -25.23 20.25 4.15
N ALA A 330 -25.37 21.42 4.80
CA ALA A 330 -25.66 21.59 6.22
C ALA A 330 -27.17 21.73 6.47
#